data_AF-A0A8E2JN58-F1
#
_entry.id   AF-A0A8E2JN58-F1
#
_cell.length_a   1.000
_cell.length_b   1.000
_cell.length_c   1.000
_cell.angle_alpha   90.00
_cell.angle_beta   90.00
_cell.angle_gamma   90.00
#
_symmetry.space_group_name_H-M   'P 1'
#
loop_
_entity.id
_entity.type
_entity.pdbx_description
1 polymer ?
#
loop_
_entity_poly.entity_id
_entity_poly.type
_entity_poly.pdbx_seq_one_letter_code
_entity_poly.pdbx_strand_id
1 'polypeptide(L)'
;MASDSASCILLTGVTGFLGKVVLEELFRRRKEFAFGKIILLTRPKRDSDSKKRFYEDVAKSPCFSLLPAGWTNSVQVISGDLREKRCGIEEEIYECICKGVTHIIHCAGSIRFDLPLADAAAANISSTLNLLELAQKSPRLRRMASTSTAYVTPHTSGPIDEVLAPLPQAAALLFSDIQQGRVVEAELLRVTGHPNTYTLTKCIAEHLLIEQRGSIPLTIVRPSIISASWHYPFPGWIDSQAALAGFVALTGSGLLHVVDGNPNTLLDIVPVDEVARRLID
;
A
#
# COMPACT_ATOMS: atom_id res chain seq x y z
N MET A 1 5.02 -35.90 -12.14
CA MET A 1 4.94 -35.16 -10.87
C MET A 1 4.87 -33.68 -11.21
N ALA A 2 3.67 -33.09 -11.23
CA ALA A 2 3.50 -31.68 -11.53
C ALA A 2 4.10 -30.83 -10.40
N SER A 3 4.86 -29.80 -10.75
CA SER A 3 5.64 -28.99 -9.81
C SER A 3 4.76 -28.28 -8.77
N ASP A 4 4.96 -28.61 -7.50
CA ASP A 4 4.34 -27.96 -6.33
C ASP A 4 5.01 -26.60 -5.98
N SER A 5 5.58 -25.88 -6.96
CA SER A 5 6.66 -24.90 -6.68
C SER A 5 6.52 -23.48 -7.27
N ALA A 6 5.45 -23.15 -8.01
CA ALA A 6 5.32 -21.79 -8.55
C ALA A 6 4.66 -20.84 -7.54
N SER A 7 5.34 -19.74 -7.20
CA SER A 7 4.76 -18.70 -6.34
C SER A 7 3.54 -18.04 -6.98
N CYS A 8 2.51 -17.79 -6.17
CA CYS A 8 1.31 -17.05 -6.52
C CYS A 8 1.25 -15.79 -5.64
N ILE A 9 1.39 -14.62 -6.26
CA ILE A 9 1.49 -13.35 -5.55
C ILE A 9 0.17 -12.61 -5.66
N LEU A 10 -0.43 -12.22 -4.55
CA LEU A 10 -1.53 -11.27 -4.50
C LEU A 10 -0.96 -9.87 -4.27
N LEU A 11 -1.12 -8.97 -5.24
CA LEU A 11 -0.72 -7.57 -5.15
C LEU A 11 -1.96 -6.67 -5.11
N THR A 12 -1.98 -5.75 -4.15
CA THR A 12 -3.00 -4.71 -4.04
C THR A 12 -2.40 -3.33 -4.32
N GLY A 13 -3.20 -2.38 -4.78
CA GLY A 13 -2.74 -0.99 -4.97
C GLY A 13 -2.04 -0.74 -6.30
N VAL A 14 -2.11 -1.67 -7.26
CA VAL A 14 -1.49 -1.58 -8.59
C VAL A 14 -1.92 -0.36 -9.42
N THR A 15 -3.06 0.25 -9.08
CA THR A 15 -3.51 1.47 -9.78
C THR A 15 -2.75 2.72 -9.31
N GLY A 16 -2.11 2.66 -8.14
CA GLY A 16 -1.31 3.75 -7.57
C GLY A 16 0.15 3.67 -7.97
N PHE A 17 0.90 4.72 -7.65
CA PHE A 17 2.31 4.90 -8.01
C PHE A 17 3.20 3.75 -7.55
N LEU A 18 3.28 3.51 -6.23
CA LEU A 18 4.10 2.43 -5.68
C LEU A 18 3.70 1.04 -6.19
N GLY A 19 2.40 0.76 -6.29
CA GLY A 19 1.92 -0.54 -6.73
C GLY A 19 2.29 -0.87 -8.19
N LYS A 20 2.41 0.15 -9.07
CA LYS A 20 2.91 -0.05 -10.43
C LYS A 20 4.39 -0.44 -10.43
N VAL A 21 5.21 0.25 -9.64
CA VAL A 21 6.66 -0.04 -9.55
C VAL A 21 6.91 -1.39 -8.92
N VAL A 22 6.14 -1.78 -7.89
CA VAL A 22 6.20 -3.14 -7.33
C VAL A 22 5.87 -4.18 -8.39
N LEU A 23 4.84 -3.97 -9.20
CA LEU A 23 4.49 -4.90 -10.28
C LEU A 23 5.59 -4.97 -11.35
N GLU A 24 6.14 -3.82 -11.75
CA GLU A 24 7.22 -3.73 -12.72
C GLU A 24 8.46 -4.47 -12.22
N GLU A 25 8.88 -4.19 -10.99
CA GLU A 25 10.04 -4.81 -10.34
C GLU A 25 9.90 -6.33 -10.24
N LEU A 26 8.71 -6.84 -9.89
CA LEU A 26 8.41 -8.27 -9.90
C LEU A 26 8.64 -8.86 -11.30
N PHE A 27 8.14 -8.23 -12.37
CA PHE A 27 8.33 -8.74 -13.72
C PHE A 27 9.77 -8.61 -14.21
N ARG A 28 10.46 -7.52 -13.87
CA ARG A 28 11.88 -7.30 -14.15
C ARG A 28 12.75 -8.40 -13.53
N ARG A 29 12.42 -8.80 -12.29
CA ARG A 29 13.09 -9.87 -11.52
C ARG A 29 12.37 -11.21 -11.60
N ARG A 30 11.53 -11.44 -12.62
CA ARG A 30 10.75 -12.69 -12.73
C ARG A 30 11.61 -13.96 -12.70
N LYS A 31 12.80 -13.92 -13.29
CA LYS A 31 13.75 -15.06 -13.29
C LYS A 31 14.26 -15.41 -11.89
N GLU A 32 14.37 -14.41 -11.01
CA GLU A 32 14.82 -14.58 -9.63
C GLU A 32 13.71 -15.18 -8.76
N PHE A 33 12.49 -14.67 -8.88
CA PHE A 33 11.37 -15.08 -8.03
C PHE A 33 10.57 -16.29 -8.53
N ALA A 34 10.74 -16.65 -9.81
CA ALA A 34 10.09 -17.79 -10.46
C ALA A 34 8.58 -17.93 -10.17
N PHE A 35 7.85 -16.80 -10.10
CA PHE A 35 6.41 -16.84 -9.89
C PHE A 35 5.65 -17.27 -11.14
N GLY A 36 4.58 -18.02 -10.96
CA GLY A 36 3.70 -18.44 -12.05
C GLY A 36 2.77 -17.31 -12.46
N LYS A 37 2.06 -16.74 -11.46
CA LYS A 37 0.97 -15.78 -11.66
C LYS A 37 1.00 -14.67 -10.60
N ILE A 38 0.61 -13.46 -11.01
CA ILE A 38 0.30 -12.35 -10.09
C ILE A 38 -1.20 -12.09 -10.17
N ILE A 39 -1.86 -12.17 -9.03
CA ILE A 39 -3.25 -11.77 -8.85
C ILE A 39 -3.25 -10.30 -8.45
N LEU A 40 -3.96 -9.47 -9.21
CA LEU A 40 -4.13 -8.05 -8.93
C LEU A 40 -5.55 -7.82 -8.43
N LEU A 41 -5.68 -7.28 -7.23
CA LEU A 41 -6.97 -6.82 -6.74
C LEU A 41 -7.16 -5.35 -7.08
N THR A 42 -8.23 -5.05 -7.81
CA THR A 42 -8.57 -3.67 -8.22
C THR A 42 -10.02 -3.36 -7.92
N ARG A 43 -10.27 -2.12 -7.48
CA ARG A 43 -11.62 -1.63 -7.19
C ARG A 43 -12.36 -1.33 -8.50
N PRO A 44 -13.61 -1.80 -8.66
CA PRO A 44 -14.45 -1.42 -9.79
C PRO A 44 -14.75 0.09 -9.78
N LYS A 45 -14.90 0.70 -10.95
CA LYS A 45 -15.47 2.05 -11.10
C LYS A 45 -16.90 1.92 -11.61
N ARG A 46 -17.73 2.93 -11.33
CA ARG A 46 -19.15 2.99 -11.71
C ARG A 46 -19.40 2.66 -13.19
N ASP A 47 -18.42 2.97 -14.07
CA ASP A 47 -18.53 2.82 -15.53
C ASP A 47 -17.42 1.95 -16.17
N SER A 48 -16.64 1.18 -15.39
CA SER A 48 -15.59 0.31 -15.95
C SER A 48 -15.37 -0.95 -15.12
N ASP A 49 -15.36 -2.09 -15.81
CA ASP A 49 -14.87 -3.35 -15.25
C ASP A 49 -13.38 -3.22 -14.88
N SER A 50 -13.00 -3.90 -13.80
CA SER A 50 -11.67 -3.94 -13.21
C SER A 50 -10.61 -4.43 -14.20
N LYS A 51 -10.94 -5.42 -15.04
CA LYS A 51 -10.05 -5.89 -16.12
C LYS A 51 -9.81 -4.80 -17.16
N LYS A 52 -10.88 -4.16 -17.64
CA LYS A 52 -10.81 -3.09 -18.63
C LYS A 52 -9.91 -1.95 -18.13
N ARG A 53 -10.15 -1.49 -16.89
CA ARG A 53 -9.33 -0.46 -16.23
C ARG A 53 -7.85 -0.85 -16.19
N PHE A 54 -7.53 -2.08 -15.84
CA PHE A 54 -6.14 -2.52 -15.82
C PHE A 54 -5.50 -2.45 -17.21
N TYR A 55 -6.13 -3.05 -18.23
CA TYR A 55 -5.54 -3.12 -19.57
C TYR A 55 -5.52 -1.77 -20.30
N GLU A 56 -6.49 -0.90 -20.05
CA GLU A 56 -6.60 0.39 -20.73
C GLU A 56 -5.82 1.49 -20.01
N ASP A 57 -5.81 1.53 -18.67
CA ASP A 57 -5.24 2.65 -17.91
C ASP A 57 -3.92 2.30 -17.22
N VAL A 58 -3.77 1.06 -16.71
CA VAL A 58 -2.61 0.68 -15.89
C VAL A 58 -1.50 0.10 -16.75
N ALA A 59 -1.80 -0.95 -17.52
CA ALA A 59 -0.82 -1.69 -18.31
C ALA A 59 -0.15 -0.87 -19.41
N LYS A 60 -0.78 0.25 -19.84
CA LYS A 60 -0.21 1.21 -20.80
C LYS A 60 0.67 2.28 -20.17
N SER A 61 0.79 2.32 -18.84
CA SER A 61 1.67 3.26 -18.16
C SER A 61 3.10 3.14 -18.68
N PRO A 62 3.83 4.25 -18.88
CA PRO A 62 5.26 4.23 -19.19
C PRO A 62 6.08 3.41 -18.19
N CYS A 63 5.56 3.18 -16.97
CA CYS A 63 6.15 2.29 -15.99
C CYS A 63 6.50 0.92 -16.59
N PHE A 64 5.64 0.37 -17.45
CA PHE A 64 5.81 -0.99 -17.97
C PHE A 64 6.50 -1.01 -19.34
N SER A 65 7.03 0.12 -19.82
CA SER A 65 7.57 0.28 -21.19
C SER A 65 8.77 -0.60 -21.50
N LEU A 66 9.55 -0.98 -20.48
CA LEU A 66 10.72 -1.86 -20.63
C LEU A 66 10.41 -3.35 -20.38
N LEU A 67 9.18 -3.69 -19.99
CA LEU A 67 8.78 -5.08 -19.79
C LEU A 67 8.61 -5.81 -21.14
N PRO A 68 8.91 -7.11 -21.20
CA PRO A 68 8.75 -7.89 -22.43
C PRO A 68 7.29 -7.93 -22.88
N ALA A 69 7.09 -8.04 -24.20
CA ALA A 69 5.76 -8.23 -24.78
C ALA A 69 5.05 -9.45 -24.15
N GLY A 70 3.75 -9.30 -23.86
CA GLY A 70 2.95 -10.35 -23.26
C GLY A 70 3.16 -10.56 -21.76
N TRP A 71 3.87 -9.69 -21.04
CA TRP A 71 4.02 -9.77 -19.57
C TRP A 71 2.67 -9.90 -18.85
N THR A 72 1.63 -9.26 -19.38
CA THR A 72 0.26 -9.31 -18.86
C THR A 72 -0.36 -10.71 -18.89
N ASN A 73 0.14 -11.65 -19.69
CA ASN A 73 -0.37 -13.04 -19.73
C ASN A 73 -0.22 -13.76 -18.39
N SER A 74 0.67 -13.29 -17.52
CA SER A 74 0.87 -13.82 -16.17
C SER A 74 0.09 -13.07 -15.09
N VAL A 75 -0.81 -12.17 -15.49
CA VAL A 75 -1.61 -11.34 -14.58
C VAL A 75 -3.05 -11.84 -14.57
N GLN A 76 -3.64 -11.97 -13.38
CA GLN A 76 -5.08 -12.14 -13.19
C GLN A 76 -5.64 -10.96 -12.44
N VAL A 77 -6.47 -10.16 -13.11
CA VAL A 77 -7.17 -9.04 -12.47
C VAL A 77 -8.47 -9.53 -11.86
N ILE A 78 -8.62 -9.31 -10.56
CA ILE A 78 -9.82 -9.60 -9.78
C ILE A 78 -10.44 -8.27 -9.36
N SER A 79 -11.76 -8.21 -9.50
CA SER A 79 -12.55 -7.10 -8.99
C SER A 79 -12.82 -7.32 -7.51
N GLY A 80 -12.58 -6.30 -6.69
CA GLY A 80 -12.95 -6.32 -5.28
C GLY A 80 -12.63 -5.01 -4.59
N ASP A 81 -13.27 -4.79 -3.44
CA ASP A 81 -13.02 -3.66 -2.56
C ASP A 81 -12.50 -4.15 -1.22
N LEU A 82 -11.25 -3.83 -0.91
CA LEU A 82 -10.61 -4.17 0.35
C LEU A 82 -11.40 -3.69 1.57
N ARG A 83 -12.21 -2.62 1.45
CA ARG A 83 -13.05 -2.12 2.55
C ARG A 83 -14.14 -3.12 2.96
N GLU A 84 -14.55 -3.99 2.05
CA GLU A 84 -15.65 -4.93 2.24
C GLU A 84 -15.15 -6.28 2.75
N LYS A 85 -16.04 -7.02 3.44
CA LYS A 85 -15.75 -8.39 3.88
C LYS A 85 -15.26 -9.23 2.71
N ARG A 86 -14.31 -10.15 2.98
CA ARG A 86 -13.66 -10.98 1.94
C ARG A 86 -13.06 -10.15 0.80
N CYS A 87 -12.60 -8.93 1.12
CA CYS A 87 -12.07 -7.97 0.17
C CYS A 87 -13.04 -7.61 -0.98
N GLY A 88 -14.36 -7.77 -0.76
CA GLY A 88 -15.39 -7.57 -1.78
C GLY A 88 -15.28 -8.52 -2.97
N ILE A 89 -14.60 -9.66 -2.78
CA ILE A 89 -14.42 -10.70 -3.79
C ILE A 89 -15.59 -11.69 -3.66
N GLU A 90 -16.06 -12.18 -4.82
CA GLU A 90 -17.02 -13.29 -4.91
C GLU A 90 -16.46 -14.54 -4.19
N GLU A 91 -17.31 -15.30 -3.50
CA GLU A 91 -16.91 -16.37 -2.58
C GLU A 91 -16.09 -17.47 -3.26
N GLU A 92 -16.51 -17.96 -4.43
CA GLU A 92 -15.80 -19.02 -5.13
C GLU A 92 -14.39 -18.56 -5.56
N ILE A 93 -14.28 -17.30 -6.01
CA ILE A 93 -12.99 -16.68 -6.33
C ILE A 93 -12.15 -16.49 -5.06
N TYR A 94 -12.75 -16.00 -3.96
CA TYR A 94 -12.06 -15.75 -2.70
C TYR A 94 -11.44 -17.04 -2.13
N GLU A 95 -12.19 -18.14 -2.14
CA GLU A 95 -11.69 -19.44 -1.73
C GLU A 95 -10.54 -19.94 -2.63
N CYS A 96 -10.67 -19.73 -3.95
CA CYS A 96 -9.62 -20.10 -4.90
C CYS A 96 -8.32 -19.35 -4.62
N ILE A 97 -8.41 -18.05 -4.33
CA ILE A 97 -7.25 -17.22 -3.95
C ILE A 97 -6.65 -17.76 -2.64
N CYS A 98 -7.46 -17.96 -1.60
CA CYS A 98 -6.99 -18.48 -0.32
C CYS A 98 -6.23 -19.81 -0.48
N LYS A 99 -6.76 -20.74 -1.28
CA LYS A 99 -6.15 -22.06 -1.52
C LYS A 99 -4.79 -21.97 -2.22
N GLY A 100 -4.57 -20.95 -3.05
CA GLY A 100 -3.42 -20.87 -3.96
C GLY A 100 -2.36 -19.82 -3.61
N VAL A 101 -2.71 -18.73 -2.92
CA VAL A 101 -1.80 -17.60 -2.68
C VAL A 101 -0.64 -18.02 -1.77
N THR A 102 0.58 -17.62 -2.15
CA THR A 102 1.79 -17.88 -1.36
C THR A 102 2.42 -16.60 -0.83
N HIS A 103 2.21 -15.46 -1.49
CA HIS A 103 2.72 -14.17 -1.03
C HIS A 103 1.65 -13.09 -1.20
N ILE A 104 1.56 -12.19 -0.23
CA ILE A 104 0.69 -11.01 -0.30
C ILE A 104 1.56 -9.77 -0.20
N ILE A 105 1.43 -8.86 -1.15
CA ILE A 105 2.06 -7.54 -1.12
C ILE A 105 0.96 -6.48 -1.09
N HIS A 106 0.87 -5.78 0.04
CA HIS A 106 -0.14 -4.77 0.30
C HIS A 106 0.42 -3.35 0.11
N CYS A 107 0.11 -2.74 -1.03
CA CYS A 107 0.42 -1.33 -1.32
C CYS A 107 -0.82 -0.44 -1.37
N ALA A 108 -2.02 -1.03 -1.28
CA ALA A 108 -3.25 -0.24 -1.27
C ALA A 108 -3.43 0.52 0.05
N GLY A 109 -3.86 1.77 -0.05
CA GLY A 109 -4.18 2.64 1.08
C GLY A 109 -4.56 4.01 0.54
N SER A 110 -5.25 4.81 1.34
CA SER A 110 -5.47 6.21 0.98
C SER A 110 -4.30 7.05 1.48
N ILE A 111 -3.66 7.79 0.59
CA ILE A 111 -2.62 8.78 0.91
C ILE A 111 -3.19 10.22 0.99
N ARG A 112 -4.52 10.34 1.04
CA ARG A 112 -5.19 11.62 1.19
C ARG A 112 -5.19 12.03 2.67
N PHE A 113 -4.56 13.15 2.96
CA PHE A 113 -4.43 13.68 4.33
C PHE A 113 -5.69 14.42 4.82
N ASP A 114 -6.64 14.67 3.93
CA ASP A 114 -7.86 15.45 4.15
C ASP A 114 -9.13 14.58 4.31
N LEU A 115 -8.98 13.26 4.36
CA LEU A 115 -10.14 12.38 4.53
C LEU A 115 -10.71 12.46 5.95
N PRO A 116 -12.04 12.47 6.09
CA PRO A 116 -12.69 12.23 7.38
C PRO A 116 -12.18 10.94 8.02
N LEU A 117 -12.03 10.95 9.34
CA LEU A 117 -11.45 9.85 10.10
C LEU A 117 -12.09 8.49 9.81
N ALA A 118 -13.42 8.43 9.66
CA ALA A 118 -14.13 7.20 9.34
C ALA A 118 -13.75 6.64 7.95
N ASP A 119 -13.61 7.51 6.95
CA ASP A 119 -13.19 7.12 5.59
C ASP A 119 -11.73 6.69 5.55
N ALA A 120 -10.85 7.41 6.27
CA ALA A 120 -9.46 7.03 6.43
C ALA A 120 -9.32 5.67 7.14
N ALA A 121 -10.12 5.43 8.18
CA ALA A 121 -10.15 4.16 8.90
C ALA A 121 -10.66 3.02 8.01
N ALA A 122 -11.71 3.22 7.22
CA ALA A 122 -12.16 2.23 6.25
C ALA A 122 -11.08 1.93 5.20
N ALA A 123 -10.39 2.97 4.70
CA ALA A 123 -9.41 2.85 3.63
C ALA A 123 -8.05 2.27 4.06
N ASN A 124 -7.68 2.37 5.34
CA ASN A 124 -6.37 1.98 5.85
C ASN A 124 -6.43 0.87 6.91
N ILE A 125 -7.49 0.82 7.74
CA ILE A 125 -7.64 -0.18 8.81
C ILE A 125 -8.48 -1.36 8.29
N SER A 126 -9.74 -1.12 7.88
CA SER A 126 -10.62 -2.20 7.41
C SER A 126 -10.02 -2.96 6.23
N SER A 127 -9.43 -2.23 5.28
CA SER A 127 -8.73 -2.81 4.13
C SER A 127 -7.63 -3.79 4.51
N THR A 128 -6.85 -3.42 5.52
CA THR A 128 -5.70 -4.17 5.99
C THR A 128 -6.17 -5.41 6.76
N LEU A 129 -7.21 -5.28 7.58
CA LEU A 129 -7.80 -6.39 8.33
C LEU A 129 -8.48 -7.42 7.43
N ASN A 130 -9.24 -6.99 6.42
CA ASN A 130 -9.86 -7.92 5.46
C ASN A 130 -8.79 -8.69 4.68
N LEU A 131 -7.66 -8.05 4.35
CA LEU A 131 -6.54 -8.73 3.70
C LEU A 131 -5.79 -9.67 4.66
N LEU A 132 -5.69 -9.31 5.95
CA LEU A 132 -5.14 -10.18 6.98
C LEU A 132 -6.01 -11.44 7.15
N GLU A 133 -7.33 -11.31 7.12
CA GLU A 133 -8.24 -12.46 7.19
C GLU A 133 -8.03 -13.41 5.99
N LEU A 134 -7.85 -12.87 4.78
CA LEU A 134 -7.49 -13.65 3.60
C LEU A 134 -6.16 -14.37 3.83
N ALA A 135 -5.15 -13.67 4.34
CA ALA A 135 -3.85 -14.23 4.67
C ALA A 135 -3.95 -15.40 5.67
N GLN A 136 -4.77 -15.26 6.72
CA GLN A 136 -4.99 -16.30 7.74
C GLN A 136 -5.70 -17.53 7.18
N LYS A 137 -6.61 -17.35 6.20
CA LYS A 137 -7.31 -18.43 5.51
C LYS A 137 -6.46 -19.09 4.41
N SER A 138 -5.22 -18.65 4.20
CA SER A 138 -4.36 -19.11 3.11
C SER A 138 -3.31 -20.12 3.60
N PRO A 139 -3.56 -21.45 3.48
CA PRO A 139 -2.68 -22.47 4.05
C PRO A 139 -1.29 -22.55 3.41
N ARG A 140 -1.12 -21.95 2.22
CA ARG A 140 0.16 -21.92 1.48
C ARG A 140 0.91 -20.61 1.63
N LEU A 141 0.39 -19.66 2.44
CA LEU A 141 1.01 -18.36 2.62
C LEU A 141 2.39 -18.51 3.27
N ARG A 142 3.40 -17.93 2.62
CA ARG A 142 4.79 -17.90 3.09
C ARG A 142 5.17 -16.55 3.67
N ARG A 143 4.65 -15.45 3.11
CA ARG A 143 4.94 -14.09 3.57
C ARG A 143 3.83 -13.11 3.20
N MET A 144 3.61 -12.14 4.07
CA MET A 144 2.83 -10.94 3.80
C MET A 144 3.72 -9.71 4.02
N ALA A 145 3.81 -8.84 3.02
CA ALA A 145 4.45 -7.53 3.14
C ALA A 145 3.37 -6.44 3.08
N SER A 146 3.42 -5.48 3.99
CA SER A 146 2.47 -4.38 4.06
C SER A 146 3.18 -3.05 4.07
N THR A 147 2.75 -2.14 3.20
CA THR A 147 3.28 -0.78 3.15
C THR A 147 2.60 0.05 4.22
N SER A 148 3.37 0.68 5.10
CA SER A 148 2.93 1.67 6.06
C SER A 148 3.53 3.05 5.73
N THR A 149 3.99 3.81 6.71
CA THR A 149 4.66 5.09 6.52
C THR A 149 5.59 5.39 7.71
N ALA A 150 6.69 6.09 7.47
CA ALA A 150 7.58 6.59 8.52
C ALA A 150 6.86 7.55 9.48
N TYR A 151 5.73 8.12 9.06
CA TYR A 151 4.96 9.11 9.81
C TYR A 151 3.90 8.49 10.74
N VAL A 152 3.91 7.16 10.97
CA VAL A 152 3.04 6.53 12.00
C VAL A 152 3.46 6.88 13.42
N THR A 153 4.69 7.37 13.61
CA THR A 153 5.15 7.87 14.90
C THR A 153 4.93 9.38 14.94
N PRO A 154 4.13 9.91 15.89
CA PRO A 154 4.03 11.34 16.15
C PRO A 154 5.41 11.99 16.30
N HIS A 155 5.52 13.28 16.01
CA HIS A 155 6.80 13.97 16.05
C HIS A 155 7.44 13.91 17.46
N THR A 156 8.63 13.32 17.54
CA THR A 156 9.46 13.27 18.75
C THR A 156 10.87 13.79 18.45
N SER A 157 11.60 14.22 19.48
CA SER A 157 13.00 14.61 19.33
C SER A 157 13.91 13.38 19.33
N GLY A 158 14.84 13.30 18.38
CA GLY A 158 15.85 12.24 18.30
C GLY A 158 15.50 11.12 17.31
N PRO A 159 16.24 10.01 17.34
CA PRO A 159 15.98 8.86 16.46
C PRO A 159 14.64 8.20 16.80
N ILE A 160 13.99 7.64 15.78
CA ILE A 160 12.75 6.86 15.90
C ILE A 160 13.10 5.39 15.72
N ASP A 161 12.86 4.58 16.76
CA ASP A 161 13.07 3.13 16.70
C ASP A 161 11.93 2.41 15.96
N GLU A 162 12.22 1.21 15.44
CA GLU A 162 11.26 0.34 14.74
C GLU A 162 10.30 -0.38 15.72
N VAL A 163 9.66 0.39 16.60
CA VAL A 163 8.64 -0.08 17.53
C VAL A 163 7.26 0.47 17.15
N LEU A 164 6.20 -0.10 17.72
CA LEU A 164 4.86 0.45 17.56
C LEU A 164 4.72 1.77 18.32
N ALA A 165 4.25 2.81 17.64
CA ALA A 165 4.00 4.10 18.27
C ALA A 165 2.91 3.96 19.35
N PRO A 166 3.03 4.63 20.50
CA PRO A 166 2.07 4.48 21.59
C PRO A 166 0.68 4.96 21.19
N LEU A 167 -0.35 4.23 21.63
CA LEU A 167 -1.76 4.63 21.51
C LEU A 167 -2.34 4.88 22.91
N PRO A 168 -3.29 5.82 23.05
CA PRO A 168 -3.88 6.18 24.34
C PRO A 168 -4.75 5.06 24.94
N GLN A 169 -5.18 4.10 24.12
CA GLN A 169 -5.91 2.90 24.51
C GLN A 169 -5.66 1.79 23.48
N ALA A 170 -6.20 0.59 23.72
CA ALA A 170 -6.06 -0.54 22.81
C ALA A 170 -6.57 -0.19 21.39
N ALA A 171 -5.83 -0.62 20.36
CA ALA A 171 -6.12 -0.29 18.97
C ALA A 171 -7.51 -0.76 18.53
N ALA A 172 -7.95 -1.94 19.01
CA ALA A 172 -9.27 -2.48 18.73
C ALA A 172 -10.42 -1.62 19.27
N LEU A 173 -10.23 -1.01 20.46
CA LEU A 173 -11.21 -0.10 21.05
C LEU A 173 -11.26 1.21 20.28
N LEU A 174 -10.10 1.81 19.96
CA LEU A 174 -10.04 3.00 19.10
C LEU A 174 -10.74 2.79 17.77
N PHE A 175 -10.46 1.67 17.11
CA PHE A 175 -11.07 1.38 15.82
C PHE A 175 -12.59 1.21 15.95
N SER A 176 -13.07 0.51 16.98
CA SER A 176 -14.50 0.37 17.27
C SER A 176 -15.17 1.73 17.54
N ASP A 177 -14.53 2.61 18.31
CA ASP A 177 -15.05 3.95 18.60
C ASP A 177 -15.09 4.84 17.36
N ILE A 178 -14.10 4.74 16.46
CA ILE A 178 -14.10 5.41 15.16
C ILE A 178 -15.28 4.94 14.31
N GLN A 179 -15.49 3.63 14.21
CA GLN A 179 -16.59 3.06 13.42
C GLN A 179 -17.98 3.46 13.94
N GLN A 180 -18.11 3.65 15.25
CA GLN A 180 -19.37 4.01 15.91
C GLN A 180 -19.55 5.53 16.05
N GLY A 181 -18.61 6.33 15.54
CA GLY A 181 -18.67 7.80 15.64
C GLY A 181 -18.58 8.32 17.07
N ARG A 182 -17.95 7.56 17.99
CA ARG A 182 -17.79 7.93 19.41
C ARG A 182 -16.56 8.79 19.70
N VAL A 183 -15.74 9.07 18.69
CA VAL A 183 -14.57 9.93 18.81
C VAL A 183 -14.78 11.26 18.09
N VAL A 184 -14.21 12.32 18.65
CA VAL A 184 -14.07 13.61 17.96
C VAL A 184 -12.69 13.62 17.30
N GLU A 185 -12.65 13.72 15.97
CA GLU A 185 -11.42 13.63 15.17
C GLU A 185 -10.32 14.57 15.65
N ALA A 186 -10.63 15.86 15.81
CA ALA A 186 -9.66 16.86 16.25
C ALA A 186 -9.07 16.54 17.64
N GLU A 187 -9.88 16.03 18.56
CA GLU A 187 -9.42 15.64 19.89
C GLU A 187 -8.53 14.39 19.84
N LEU A 188 -8.90 13.41 19.03
CA LEU A 188 -8.11 12.20 18.87
C LEU A 188 -6.74 12.49 18.23
N LEU A 189 -6.69 13.34 17.21
CA LEU A 189 -5.43 13.79 16.61
C LEU A 189 -4.57 14.54 17.63
N ARG A 190 -5.17 15.43 18.42
CA ARG A 190 -4.48 16.18 19.48
C ARG A 190 -3.90 15.26 20.56
N VAL A 191 -4.68 14.31 21.08
CA VAL A 191 -4.25 13.39 22.14
C VAL A 191 -3.20 12.40 21.65
N THR A 192 -3.32 11.94 20.42
CA THR A 192 -2.35 10.99 19.84
C THR A 192 -1.12 11.69 19.25
N GLY A 193 -1.15 13.00 19.06
CA GLY A 193 -0.06 13.78 18.46
C GLY A 193 0.11 13.59 16.94
N HIS A 194 -0.80 12.87 16.28
CA HIS A 194 -0.73 12.67 14.83
C HIS A 194 -1.19 13.93 14.08
N PRO A 195 -0.47 14.35 13.02
CA PRO A 195 -0.81 15.57 12.29
C PRO A 195 -2.06 15.44 11.42
N ASN A 196 -2.48 14.22 11.07
CA ASN A 196 -3.65 13.98 10.22
C ASN A 196 -4.22 12.56 10.40
N THR A 197 -5.40 12.33 9.82
CA THR A 197 -6.12 11.05 9.88
C THR A 197 -5.37 9.90 9.20
N TYR A 198 -4.59 10.19 8.15
CA TYR A 198 -3.78 9.18 7.47
C TYR A 198 -2.72 8.59 8.41
N THR A 199 -1.89 9.41 9.04
CA THR A 199 -0.82 8.93 9.94
C THR A 199 -1.39 8.14 11.11
N LEU A 200 -2.49 8.62 11.70
CA LEU A 200 -3.17 7.94 12.80
C LEU A 200 -3.74 6.59 12.37
N THR A 201 -4.45 6.52 11.25
CA THR A 201 -5.08 5.28 10.81
C THR A 201 -4.08 4.24 10.35
N LYS A 202 -2.92 4.64 9.79
CA LYS A 202 -1.79 3.74 9.53
C LYS A 202 -1.17 3.22 10.82
N CYS A 203 -0.99 4.07 11.83
CA CYS A 203 -0.54 3.64 13.16
C CYS A 203 -1.49 2.58 13.76
N ILE A 204 -2.80 2.86 13.80
CA ILE A 204 -3.79 1.92 14.32
C ILE A 204 -3.79 0.60 13.52
N ALA A 205 -3.67 0.68 12.19
CA ALA A 205 -3.60 -0.51 11.34
C ALA A 205 -2.36 -1.39 11.65
N GLU A 206 -1.20 -0.79 11.94
CA GLU A 206 0.00 -1.56 12.32
C GLU A 206 -0.20 -2.31 13.64
N HIS A 207 -0.77 -1.66 14.66
CA HIS A 207 -1.08 -2.31 15.93
C HIS A 207 -1.99 -3.52 15.71
N LEU A 208 -3.11 -3.33 15.00
CA LEU A 208 -4.06 -4.40 14.76
C LEU A 208 -3.46 -5.54 13.92
N LEU A 209 -2.60 -5.23 12.94
CA LEU A 209 -1.84 -6.24 12.21
C LEU A 209 -0.96 -7.07 13.14
N ILE A 210 -0.16 -6.43 13.99
CA ILE A 210 0.75 -7.13 14.90
C ILE A 210 0.00 -7.95 15.95
N GLU A 211 -1.09 -7.40 16.50
CA GLU A 211 -1.95 -8.07 17.49
C GLU A 211 -2.66 -9.29 16.89
N GLN A 212 -3.13 -9.20 15.63
CA GLN A 212 -4.01 -10.21 15.05
C GLN A 212 -3.33 -11.15 14.06
N ARG A 213 -2.08 -10.91 13.64
CA ARG A 213 -1.42 -11.73 12.60
C ARG A 213 -1.28 -13.22 12.93
N GLY A 214 -1.30 -13.58 14.21
CA GLY A 214 -1.01 -14.94 14.66
C GLY A 214 0.36 -15.40 14.15
N SER A 215 0.38 -16.50 13.39
CA SER A 215 1.61 -17.09 12.84
C SER A 215 2.06 -16.52 11.50
N ILE A 216 1.31 -15.56 10.91
CA ILE A 216 1.66 -15.02 9.59
C ILE A 216 3.03 -14.33 9.64
N PRO A 217 3.97 -14.71 8.75
CA PRO A 217 5.23 -13.99 8.56
C PRO A 217 4.94 -12.63 7.90
N LEU A 218 4.84 -11.59 8.74
CA LEU A 218 4.49 -10.23 8.34
C LEU A 218 5.72 -9.33 8.34
N THR A 219 5.91 -8.59 7.26
CA THR A 219 6.85 -7.47 7.16
C THR A 219 6.08 -6.17 6.97
N ILE A 220 6.39 -5.15 7.77
CA ILE A 220 5.83 -3.80 7.60
C ILE A 220 6.95 -2.89 7.11
N VAL A 221 6.76 -2.25 5.96
CA VAL A 221 7.73 -1.30 5.39
C VAL A 221 7.20 0.11 5.61
N ARG A 222 7.95 0.96 6.30
CA ARG A 222 7.56 2.35 6.64
C ARG A 222 8.33 3.37 5.78
N PRO A 223 7.94 3.63 4.52
CA PRO A 223 8.61 4.63 3.69
C PRO A 223 8.33 6.07 4.18
N SER A 224 9.29 6.97 3.98
CA SER A 224 9.13 8.43 4.09
C SER A 224 8.40 8.98 2.85
N ILE A 225 8.72 10.20 2.38
CA ILE A 225 8.11 10.75 1.17
C ILE A 225 8.64 9.99 -0.05
N ILE A 226 7.77 9.18 -0.65
CA ILE A 226 8.11 8.47 -1.88
C ILE A 226 8.19 9.45 -3.05
N SER A 227 9.31 9.45 -3.77
CA SER A 227 9.54 10.29 -4.95
C SER A 227 9.87 9.45 -6.18
N ALA A 228 10.28 10.13 -7.26
CA ALA A 228 10.65 9.55 -8.53
C ALA A 228 11.68 8.42 -8.37
N SER A 229 11.63 7.46 -9.29
CA SER A 229 12.56 6.34 -9.31
C SER A 229 14.00 6.78 -9.50
N TRP A 230 14.91 6.08 -8.84
CA TRP A 230 16.34 6.24 -9.06
C TRP A 230 16.82 5.44 -10.29
N HIS A 231 16.38 4.18 -10.42
CA HIS A 231 16.82 3.26 -11.46
C HIS A 231 15.67 2.74 -12.34
N TYR A 232 14.63 2.14 -11.76
CA TYR A 232 13.54 1.50 -12.50
C TYR A 232 12.17 2.08 -12.15
N PRO A 233 11.22 2.16 -13.10
CA PRO A 233 11.28 1.63 -14.47
C PRO A 233 12.30 2.33 -15.37
N PHE A 234 12.59 3.61 -15.11
CA PHE A 234 13.75 4.34 -15.61
C PHE A 234 14.01 5.53 -14.67
N PRO A 235 15.21 6.15 -14.68
CA PRO A 235 15.52 7.25 -13.76
C PRO A 235 14.55 8.44 -13.93
N GLY A 236 14.06 8.96 -12.80
CA GLY A 236 13.16 10.11 -12.76
C GLY A 236 11.69 9.80 -13.09
N TRP A 237 11.31 8.54 -13.26
CA TRP A 237 9.91 8.19 -13.50
C TRP A 237 9.05 8.49 -12.26
N ILE A 238 7.95 9.20 -12.49
CA ILE A 238 6.97 9.56 -11.47
C ILE A 238 5.59 9.69 -12.13
N ASP A 239 4.56 9.14 -11.50
CA ASP A 239 3.17 9.27 -11.98
C ASP A 239 2.19 9.75 -10.91
N SER A 240 2.73 10.20 -9.78
CA SER A 240 2.01 10.82 -8.68
C SER A 240 2.31 12.32 -8.65
N GLN A 241 1.28 13.13 -8.45
CA GLN A 241 1.44 14.57 -8.15
C GLN A 241 1.49 14.85 -6.63
N ALA A 242 1.47 13.81 -5.80
CA ALA A 242 1.48 13.98 -4.35
C ALA A 242 2.85 14.45 -3.83
N ALA A 243 2.82 15.16 -2.70
CA ALA A 243 3.98 15.60 -1.94
C ALA A 243 5.02 16.33 -2.82
N LEU A 244 6.29 15.89 -2.81
CA LEU A 244 7.40 16.55 -3.49
C LEU A 244 7.19 16.73 -4.99
N ALA A 245 6.50 15.80 -5.65
CA ALA A 245 6.27 15.87 -7.09
C ALA A 245 5.55 17.16 -7.50
N GLY A 246 4.54 17.57 -6.72
CA GLY A 246 3.82 18.82 -6.93
C GLY A 246 4.72 20.04 -6.76
N PHE A 247 5.58 20.04 -5.72
CA PHE A 247 6.56 21.12 -5.50
C PHE A 247 7.54 21.24 -6.65
N VAL A 248 8.10 20.12 -7.12
CA VAL A 248 9.04 20.10 -8.25
C VAL A 248 8.37 20.60 -9.53
N ALA A 249 7.14 20.17 -9.82
CA ALA A 249 6.40 20.60 -11.01
C ALA A 249 6.05 22.10 -10.96
N LEU A 250 5.57 22.60 -9.82
CA LEU A 250 5.23 24.02 -9.65
C LEU A 250 6.46 24.93 -9.70
N THR A 251 7.59 24.48 -9.13
CA THR A 251 8.86 25.22 -9.20
C THR A 251 9.40 25.21 -10.62
N GLY A 252 9.43 24.04 -11.27
CA GLY A 252 9.93 23.89 -12.65
C GLY A 252 9.09 24.60 -13.71
N SER A 253 7.79 24.78 -13.46
CA SER A 253 6.91 25.58 -14.32
C SER A 253 7.00 27.09 -14.04
N GLY A 254 7.69 27.51 -12.99
CA GLY A 254 7.77 28.91 -12.57
C GLY A 254 6.48 29.44 -11.92
N LEU A 255 5.55 28.57 -11.49
CA LEU A 255 4.34 28.98 -10.78
C LEU A 255 4.56 29.14 -9.26
N LEU A 256 5.57 28.46 -8.72
CA LEU A 256 5.98 28.56 -7.32
C LEU A 256 7.38 29.17 -7.25
N HIS A 257 7.47 30.39 -6.73
CA HIS A 257 8.74 31.13 -6.62
C HIS A 257 9.34 31.10 -5.21
N VAL A 258 8.49 30.96 -4.19
CA VAL A 258 8.88 31.03 -2.78
C VAL A 258 8.11 29.96 -2.02
N VAL A 259 8.82 29.22 -1.17
CA VAL A 259 8.24 28.30 -0.19
C VAL A 259 8.55 28.87 1.18
N ASP A 260 7.51 29.14 1.96
CA ASP A 260 7.66 29.53 3.36
C ASP A 260 7.97 28.30 4.21
N GLY A 261 9.09 28.33 4.94
CA GLY A 261 9.55 27.18 5.71
C GLY A 261 10.91 27.41 6.37
N ASN A 262 11.24 26.54 7.34
CA ASN A 262 12.55 26.54 7.96
C ASN A 262 13.57 25.88 7.01
N PRO A 263 14.65 26.57 6.58
CA PRO A 263 15.64 26.01 5.67
C PRO A 263 16.44 24.85 6.27
N ASN A 264 16.38 24.66 7.59
CA ASN A 264 17.03 23.55 8.29
C ASN A 264 16.11 22.34 8.47
N THR A 265 14.86 22.37 7.98
CA THR A 265 13.98 21.20 8.01
C THR A 265 14.54 20.13 7.08
N LEU A 266 14.80 18.94 7.64
CA LEU A 266 15.20 17.79 6.86
C LEU A 266 14.02 17.28 6.03
N LEU A 267 14.18 17.28 4.71
CA LEU A 267 13.22 16.72 3.77
C LEU A 267 13.66 15.30 3.41
N ASP A 268 13.13 14.31 4.14
CA ASP A 268 13.41 12.90 3.89
C ASP A 268 12.58 12.38 2.71
N ILE A 269 13.28 11.93 1.68
CA ILE A 269 12.74 11.46 0.42
C ILE A 269 13.35 10.11 0.09
N VAL A 270 12.51 9.14 -0.27
CA VAL A 270 12.93 7.82 -0.70
C VAL A 270 12.50 7.54 -2.15
N PRO A 271 13.39 7.04 -3.02
CA PRO A 271 13.01 6.62 -4.36
C PRO A 271 11.98 5.47 -4.35
N VAL A 272 10.96 5.56 -5.20
CA VAL A 272 9.88 4.56 -5.26
C VAL A 272 10.37 3.14 -5.53
N ASP A 273 11.44 3.00 -6.32
CA ASP A 273 12.06 1.74 -6.68
C ASP A 273 12.76 1.08 -5.49
N GLU A 274 13.38 1.85 -4.60
CA GLU A 274 13.94 1.33 -3.36
C GLU A 274 12.83 0.84 -2.42
N VAL A 275 11.71 1.58 -2.31
CA VAL A 275 10.55 1.11 -1.53
C VAL A 275 9.97 -0.18 -2.11
N ALA A 276 9.80 -0.25 -3.43
CA ALA A 276 9.31 -1.44 -4.11
C ALA A 276 10.22 -2.65 -3.85
N ARG A 277 11.54 -2.46 -3.87
CA ARG A 277 12.53 -3.50 -3.57
C ARG A 277 12.37 -4.05 -2.16
N ARG A 278 12.23 -3.17 -1.16
CA ARG A 278 12.06 -3.56 0.25
C ARG A 278 10.75 -4.29 0.54
N LEU A 279 9.72 -4.10 -0.30
CA LEU A 279 8.47 -4.85 -0.21
C LEU A 279 8.57 -6.26 -0.81
N ILE A 280 9.56 -6.49 -1.66
CA ILE A 280 9.72 -7.73 -2.43
C ILE A 280 10.77 -8.67 -1.78
N ASP A 281 11.90 -8.12 -1.31
CA ASP A 281 13.00 -8.88 -0.68
C ASP A 281 12.60 -9.47 0.70
#